data_AF-A0A941VBE7-F1
#
_entry.id   AF-A0A941VBE7-F1
#
_cell.length_a   1.000
_cell.length_b   1.000
_cell.length_c   1.000
_cell.angle_alpha   90.00
_cell.angle_beta   90.00
_cell.angle_gamma   90.00
#
_symmetry.space_group_name_H-M   'P 1'
#
loop_
_entity.id
_entity.type
_entity.pdbx_description
1 polymer ?
#
loop_
_entity_poly.entity_id
_entity_poly.type
_entity_poly.pdbx_seq_one_letter_code
_entity_poly.pdbx_strand_id
1 'polypeptide(L)'
;RADLFTRRDCLEELQRVLAYRQFAIEPARQIELYAAYVARAHCLPDADEAQLTFAASLPKCKDRDDQKFVSLAWDAGAHVLVTRDKLVLGLSRKTPLRDKLAILTPERLQQFLGSTSP
;
A
#
# COMPACT_ATOMS: atom_id res chain seq x y z
N ARG A 1 -17.31 0.07 6.56
CA ARG A 1 -16.86 0.00 5.15
C ARG A 1 -15.45 0.60 5.10
N ALA A 2 -14.50 -0.01 4.41
CA ALA A 2 -13.13 0.49 4.33
C ALA A 2 -12.88 1.10 2.95
N ASP A 3 -12.18 2.23 2.91
CA ASP A 3 -11.72 2.85 1.67
C ASP A 3 -10.32 2.32 1.34
N LEU A 4 -10.12 1.90 0.10
CA LEU A 4 -8.85 1.39 -0.41
C LEU A 4 -8.21 2.44 -1.30
N PHE A 5 -6.93 2.71 -1.13
CA PHE A 5 -6.20 3.72 -1.90
C PHE A 5 -5.14 3.08 -2.78
N THR A 6 -4.97 3.62 -3.98
CA THR A 6 -3.92 3.22 -4.93
C THR A 6 -3.41 4.45 -5.68
N ARG A 7 -2.32 4.26 -6.43
CA ARG A 7 -1.77 5.23 -7.39
C ARG A 7 -1.24 4.50 -8.61
N ARG A 8 -0.94 5.23 -9.69
CA ARG A 8 -0.47 4.67 -10.97
C ARG A 8 0.72 3.73 -10.80
N ASP A 9 1.75 4.15 -10.07
CA ASP A 9 2.96 3.37 -9.79
C ASP A 9 2.74 2.09 -8.97
N CYS A 10 1.67 2.04 -8.17
CA CYS A 10 1.23 0.85 -7.44
C CYS A 10 0.44 -0.09 -8.35
N LEU A 11 -0.38 0.45 -9.26
CA LEU A 11 -1.13 -0.34 -10.25
C LEU A 11 -0.20 -0.99 -11.27
N GLU A 12 0.89 -0.32 -11.65
CA GLU A 12 1.93 -0.90 -12.50
C GLU A 12 2.64 -2.07 -11.84
N GLU A 13 2.89 -1.98 -10.53
CA GLU A 13 3.42 -3.09 -9.75
C GLU A 13 2.45 -4.27 -9.75
N LEU A 14 1.16 -4.01 -9.50
CA LEU A 14 0.12 -5.04 -9.53
C LEU A 14 0.07 -5.73 -10.89
N GLN A 15 0.07 -4.97 -11.98
CA GLN A 15 0.05 -5.51 -13.34
C GLN A 15 1.28 -6.39 -13.60
N ARG A 16 2.47 -5.97 -13.15
CA ARG A 16 3.71 -6.75 -13.29
C ARG A 16 3.67 -8.04 -12.49
N VAL A 17 3.22 -7.98 -11.23
CA VAL A 17 3.09 -9.13 -10.32
C VAL A 17 2.11 -10.14 -10.88
N LEU A 18 0.94 -9.71 -11.38
CA LEU A 18 -0.04 -10.60 -12.01
C LEU A 18 0.53 -11.34 -13.23
N ALA A 19 1.53 -10.77 -13.90
CA ALA A 19 2.21 -11.38 -15.04
C ALA A 19 3.40 -12.28 -14.66
N TYR A 20 3.79 -12.39 -13.37
CA TYR A 20 4.88 -13.26 -12.97
C TYR A 20 4.52 -14.73 -13.19
N ARG A 21 5.39 -15.44 -13.92
CA ARG A 21 5.21 -16.86 -14.29
C ARG A 21 4.96 -17.77 -13.09
N GLN A 22 5.58 -17.47 -11.94
CA GLN A 22 5.45 -18.26 -10.71
C GLN A 22 4.02 -18.34 -10.16
N PHE A 23 3.14 -17.39 -10.50
CA PHE A 23 1.75 -17.43 -10.07
C PHE A 23 0.83 -18.16 -11.05
N ALA A 24 1.30 -18.49 -12.26
CA ALA A 24 0.56 -19.21 -13.28
C ALA A 24 -0.88 -18.67 -13.51
N ILE A 25 -1.03 -17.35 -13.54
CA ILE A 25 -2.32 -16.70 -13.78
C ILE A 25 -2.50 -16.51 -15.29
N GLU A 26 -3.55 -17.10 -15.86
CA GLU A 26 -3.89 -16.94 -17.27
C GLU A 26 -4.14 -15.46 -17.66
N PRO A 27 -3.76 -15.00 -18.86
CA PRO A 27 -3.88 -13.59 -19.25
C PRO A 27 -5.27 -12.97 -19.07
N ALA A 28 -6.33 -13.71 -19.42
CA ALA A 28 -7.71 -13.26 -19.21
C ALA A 28 -8.00 -13.01 -17.71
N ARG A 29 -7.49 -13.89 -16.84
CA ARG A 29 -7.65 -13.76 -15.40
C ARG A 29 -6.84 -12.60 -14.82
N GLN A 30 -5.67 -12.28 -15.38
CA GLN A 30 -4.89 -11.10 -14.98
C GLN A 30 -5.69 -9.81 -15.22
N ILE A 31 -6.34 -9.69 -16.40
CA ILE A 31 -7.18 -8.54 -16.74
C ILE A 31 -8.35 -8.41 -15.77
N GLU A 32 -9.04 -9.51 -15.48
CA GLU A 32 -10.16 -9.53 -14.52
C GLU A 32 -9.73 -9.10 -13.11
N LEU A 33 -8.62 -9.63 -12.60
CA LEU A 33 -8.10 -9.30 -11.28
C LEU A 33 -7.69 -7.82 -11.19
N TYR A 34 -7.00 -7.32 -12.21
CA TYR A 34 -6.62 -5.91 -12.29
C TYR A 34 -7.86 -5.00 -12.31
N ALA A 35 -8.83 -5.27 -13.19
CA ALA A 35 -10.07 -4.48 -13.27
C ALA A 35 -10.87 -4.52 -11.97
N ALA A 36 -10.98 -5.69 -11.35
CA ALA A 36 -11.66 -5.89 -10.07
C ALA A 36 -10.98 -5.12 -8.92
N TYR A 37 -9.65 -5.00 -8.93
CA TYR A 37 -8.90 -4.21 -7.97
C TYR A 37 -9.14 -2.71 -8.19
N VAL A 38 -8.98 -2.22 -9.43
CA VAL A 38 -9.18 -0.81 -9.78
C VAL A 38 -10.60 -0.34 -9.44
N ALA A 39 -11.62 -1.15 -9.70
CA ALA A 39 -13.01 -0.81 -9.39
C ALA A 39 -13.31 -0.65 -7.88
N ARG A 40 -12.43 -1.17 -6.99
CA ARG A 40 -12.57 -1.09 -5.53
C ARG A 40 -11.71 0.00 -4.89
N ALA A 41 -10.67 0.46 -5.57
CA ALA A 41 -9.69 1.38 -5.03
C ALA A 41 -9.90 2.81 -5.53
N HIS A 42 -9.73 3.77 -4.64
CA HIS A 42 -9.59 5.19 -4.97
C HIS A 42 -8.19 5.43 -5.50
N CYS A 43 -8.07 5.68 -6.81
CA CYS A 43 -6.81 6.04 -7.41
C CYS A 43 -6.54 7.52 -7.17
N LEU A 44 -5.54 7.82 -6.34
CA LEU A 44 -5.04 9.18 -6.17
C LEU A 44 -4.25 9.61 -7.41
N PRO A 45 -4.17 10.93 -7.68
CA PRO A 45 -3.25 11.44 -8.69
C PRO A 45 -1.80 11.12 -8.34
N ASP A 46 -0.92 11.26 -9.31
CA ASP A 46 0.51 11.19 -9.06
C ASP A 46 0.95 12.27 -8.07
N ALA A 47 1.97 11.96 -7.28
CA ALA A 47 2.43 12.88 -6.25
C ALA A 47 2.99 14.16 -6.88
N ASP A 48 2.52 15.31 -6.41
CA ASP A 48 3.09 16.60 -6.80
C ASP A 48 4.46 16.83 -6.15
N GLU A 49 5.14 17.92 -6.54
CA GLU A 49 6.46 18.25 -6.01
C GLU A 49 6.48 18.45 -4.49
N ALA A 50 5.39 18.99 -3.92
CA ALA A 50 5.29 19.21 -2.48
C ALA A 50 5.14 17.87 -1.73
N GLN A 51 4.32 16.95 -2.25
CA GLN A 51 4.15 15.60 -1.73
C GLN A 51 5.44 14.79 -1.86
N LEU A 52 6.17 14.90 -2.98
CA LEU A 52 7.47 14.25 -3.15
C LEU A 52 8.52 14.79 -2.17
N THR A 53 8.55 16.11 -1.98
CA THR A 53 9.43 16.76 -1.00
C THR A 53 9.09 16.31 0.42
N PHE A 54 7.81 16.25 0.78
CA PHE A 54 7.38 15.77 2.08
C PHE A 54 7.71 14.28 2.27
N ALA A 55 7.45 13.44 1.28
CA ALA A 55 7.83 12.03 1.27
C ALA A 55 9.34 11.82 1.42
N ALA A 56 10.18 12.80 1.02
CA ALA A 56 11.61 12.79 1.27
C ALA A 56 11.94 12.82 2.78
N SER A 57 11.11 13.47 3.59
CA SER A 57 11.25 13.58 5.06
C SER A 57 10.71 12.37 5.83
N LEU A 58 9.88 11.53 5.20
CA LEU A 58 9.38 10.30 5.83
C LEU A 58 10.51 9.28 6.04
N PRO A 59 10.43 8.46 7.11
CA PRO A 59 11.34 7.32 7.31
C PRO A 59 11.46 6.48 6.05
N LYS A 60 12.70 6.26 5.62
CA LYS A 60 12.99 5.56 4.37
C LYS A 60 12.92 4.05 4.52
N CYS A 61 12.15 3.41 3.65
CA CYS A 61 12.28 1.97 3.45
C CYS A 61 13.67 1.66 2.90
N LYS A 62 14.27 0.55 3.35
CA LYS A 62 15.57 0.11 2.81
C LYS A 62 15.45 -0.34 1.36
N ASP A 63 14.30 -0.90 0.99
CA ASP A 63 13.92 -1.08 -0.39
C ASP A 63 13.32 0.23 -0.93
N ARG A 64 13.98 0.83 -1.92
CA ARG A 64 13.56 2.12 -2.48
C ARG A 64 12.29 1.98 -3.30
N ASP A 65 12.05 0.82 -3.90
CA ASP A 65 10.86 0.59 -4.72
C ASP A 65 9.61 0.53 -3.85
N ASP A 66 9.73 0.03 -2.62
CA ASP A 66 8.62 -0.05 -1.66
C ASP A 66 8.28 1.28 -0.98
N GLN A 67 9.11 2.32 -1.14
CA GLN A 67 8.84 3.63 -0.56
C GLN A 67 7.50 4.21 -1.03
N LYS A 68 7.08 3.90 -2.27
CA LYS A 68 5.82 4.40 -2.85
C LYS A 68 4.59 4.02 -2.03
N PHE A 69 4.57 2.83 -1.41
CA PHE A 69 3.43 2.39 -0.61
C PHE A 69 3.30 3.19 0.69
N VAL A 70 4.43 3.56 1.31
CA VAL A 70 4.45 4.37 2.52
C VAL A 70 4.03 5.81 2.21
N SER A 71 4.57 6.37 1.12
CA SER A 71 4.19 7.71 0.68
C SER A 71 2.71 7.79 0.32
N LEU A 72 2.20 6.84 -0.47
CA LEU A 72 0.78 6.75 -0.81
C LEU A 72 -0.10 6.65 0.45
N ALA A 73 0.25 5.78 1.40
CA ALA A 73 -0.53 5.62 2.62
C ALA A 73 -0.57 6.93 3.44
N TRP A 74 0.54 7.67 3.47
CA TRP A 74 0.60 8.97 4.11
C TRP A 74 -0.24 10.03 3.38
N ASP A 75 -0.05 10.17 2.07
CA ASP A 75 -0.75 11.16 1.23
C ASP A 75 -2.27 10.92 1.22
N ALA A 76 -2.69 9.66 1.27
CA ALA A 76 -4.08 9.27 1.39
C ALA A 76 -4.69 9.52 2.79
N GLY A 77 -3.86 9.85 3.79
CA GLY A 77 -4.30 9.89 5.20
C GLY A 77 -4.80 8.53 5.69
N ALA A 78 -4.23 7.43 5.17
CA ALA A 78 -4.68 6.09 5.48
C ALA A 78 -4.40 5.74 6.94
N HIS A 79 -5.36 5.10 7.59
CA HIS A 79 -5.19 4.60 8.97
C HIS A 79 -4.27 3.38 9.02
N VAL A 80 -4.27 2.56 7.97
CA VAL A 80 -3.54 1.28 7.94
C VAL A 80 -2.84 1.08 6.59
N LEU A 81 -1.58 0.67 6.64
CA LEU A 81 -0.86 0.07 5.51
C LEU A 81 -0.69 -1.42 5.78
N VAL A 82 -1.23 -2.26 4.91
CA VAL A 82 -1.21 -3.72 5.07
C VAL A 82 -0.08 -4.31 4.22
N THR A 83 0.85 -5.02 4.84
CA THR A 83 2.00 -5.61 4.13
C THR A 83 2.55 -6.85 4.84
N ARG A 84 3.13 -7.77 4.07
CA ARG A 84 3.95 -8.88 4.59
C ARG A 84 5.45 -8.60 4.51
N ASP A 85 5.86 -7.50 3.87
CA ASP A 85 7.26 -7.17 3.69
C ASP A 85 7.91 -6.73 5.01
N LYS A 86 9.06 -7.33 5.34
CA LYS A 86 9.74 -7.09 6.62
C LYS A 86 10.40 -5.71 6.69
N LEU A 87 10.86 -5.17 5.56
CA LEU A 87 11.48 -3.85 5.49
C LEU A 87 10.43 -2.76 5.68
N VAL A 88 9.27 -2.89 5.03
CA VAL A 88 8.13 -1.99 5.23
C VAL A 88 7.58 -2.10 6.66
N LEU A 89 7.39 -3.32 7.18
CA LEU A 89 6.96 -3.52 8.57
C LEU A 89 7.93 -2.91 9.59
N GLY A 90 9.23 -2.89 9.27
CA GLY A 90 10.27 -2.26 10.08
C GLY A 90 10.08 -0.75 10.29
N LEU A 91 9.28 -0.09 9.43
CA LEU A 91 8.96 1.33 9.54
C LEU A 91 7.85 1.63 10.56
N SER A 92 7.09 0.63 11.00
CA SER A 92 5.96 0.78 11.94
C SER A 92 6.31 1.49 13.25
N ARG A 93 7.60 1.47 13.66
CA ARG A 93 8.08 2.08 14.91
C ARG A 93 8.72 3.45 14.71
N LYS A 94 8.81 3.94 13.48
CA LYS A 94 9.53 5.19 13.13
C LYS A 94 8.55 6.36 13.14
N THR A 95 8.88 7.44 13.83
CA THR A 95 8.12 8.70 13.72
C THR A 95 8.46 9.41 12.41
N PRO A 96 7.47 10.05 11.74
CA PRO A 96 6.10 10.24 12.21
C PRO A 96 5.12 9.11 11.85
N LEU A 97 5.56 8.06 11.16
CA LEU A 97 4.69 6.97 10.72
C LEU A 97 3.97 6.28 11.88
N ARG A 98 4.68 5.94 12.96
CA ARG A 98 4.10 5.27 14.13
C ARG A 98 2.91 6.02 14.74
N ASP A 99 2.89 7.36 14.59
CA ASP A 99 1.91 8.22 15.24
C ASP A 99 0.65 8.41 14.36
N LYS A 100 0.71 8.07 13.07
CA LYS A 100 -0.37 8.33 12.10
C LYS A 100 -0.77 7.14 11.21
N LEU A 101 0.06 6.11 11.11
CA LEU A 101 -0.12 5.00 10.18
C LEU A 101 0.20 3.67 10.87
N ALA A 102 -0.82 2.82 11.04
CA ALA A 102 -0.60 1.45 11.49
C ALA A 102 -0.08 0.60 10.32
N ILE A 103 1.17 0.13 10.39
CA ILE A 103 1.74 -0.78 9.39
C ILE A 103 1.61 -2.21 9.90
N LEU A 104 0.70 -2.99 9.32
CA LEU A 104 0.23 -4.27 9.85
C LEU A 104 0.39 -5.41 8.84
N THR A 105 0.57 -6.63 9.33
CA THR A 105 0.36 -7.83 8.49
C THR A 105 -1.14 -8.07 8.27
N PRO A 106 -1.54 -8.85 7.26
CA PRO A 106 -2.94 -9.23 7.08
C PRO A 106 -3.56 -9.88 8.32
N GLU A 107 -2.81 -10.71 9.05
CA GLU A 107 -3.28 -11.34 10.29
C GLU A 107 -3.51 -10.32 11.40
N ARG A 108 -2.59 -9.35 11.54
CA ARG A 108 -2.74 -8.27 12.51
C ARG A 108 -3.87 -7.31 12.15
N LEU A 109 -4.13 -7.09 10.86
CA LEU A 109 -5.30 -6.35 10.42
C LEU A 109 -6.59 -7.05 10.87
N GLN A 110 -6.69 -8.38 10.72
CA GLN A 110 -7.88 -9.11 11.15
C GLN A 110 -8.14 -8.92 12.66
N GLN A 111 -7.08 -9.00 13.47
CA GLN A 111 -7.18 -8.73 14.91
C GLN A 111 -7.60 -7.29 15.19
N PHE A 112 -6.98 -6.32 14.50
CA PHE A 112 -7.29 -4.89 14.63
C PHE A 112 -8.75 -4.58 14.29
N LEU A 113 -9.27 -5.17 13.20
CA LEU A 113 -10.68 -5.03 12.81
C LEU A 113 -11.62 -5.74 13.81
N GLY A 114 -11.23 -6.90 14.34
CA GLY A 114 -12.01 -7.64 15.33
C GLY A 114 -12.07 -6.98 16.71
N SER A 115 -11.01 -6.28 17.11
CA SER A 115 -10.95 -5.52 18.38
C SER A 115 -11.65 -4.16 18.30
N THR A 116 -12.10 -3.73 17.11
CA THR A 116 -12.79 -2.46 16.88
C THR A 116 -14.33 -2.65 16.86
N SER A 117 -14.85 -3.72 17.50
CA SER A 117 -16.27 -3.76 17.90
C SER A 117 -16.45 -3.01 19.24
N PRO A 118 -17.50 -2.20 19.39
CA PRO A 118 -17.87 -1.60 20.67
C PRO A 118 -18.24 -2.66 21.72
#